data_AF-A0AAD1D3P0-F1
#
_entry.id   AF-A0AAD1D3P0-F1
#
_cell.length_a   1.000
_cell.length_b   1.000
_cell.length_c   1.000
_cell.angle_alpha   90.00
_cell.angle_beta   90.00
_cell.angle_gamma   90.00
#
_symmetry.space_group_name_H-M   'P 1'
#
loop_
_entity.id
_entity.type
_entity.pdbx_description
1 polymer ?
#
loop_
_entity_poly.entity_id
_entity_poly.type
_entity_poly.pdbx_seq_one_letter_code
_entity_poly.pdbx_strand_id
1 'polypeptide(L)'
;MKRRSIRRQGTGGHGTLMRTVFDIANTRYEEWVFFAVPLALFALAAIGRWRSHTQRWSKVLVAFAAATFVIMLIPLWDYHAMQRVMADGRDIKVAEGVVSDAWTQERREARSRGDIGYRYRTWEGFTVGGVTFGYWRGFQPSGASFTNRGDPPIPVENGMRARVTYHEQWDDKRILKLELGPAAATSSPGAVASFAPDWTRFATAAATGDAATVKALTRFPFLFEGRELSADRFDSIWMGLFTPAVRQCMGIAQPQPEEDRFVVFCAPYVFYFSKGAEGWRFSEFTADPEG
;
A
#
# COMPACT_ATOMS: atom_id res chain seq x y z
N MET A 1 -7.05 57.67 -16.77
CA MET A 1 -6.20 56.62 -17.39
C MET A 1 -6.67 55.23 -16.93
N LYS A 2 -7.35 54.48 -17.81
CA LYS A 2 -7.86 53.12 -17.56
C LYS A 2 -6.74 52.11 -17.87
N ARG A 3 -6.19 51.42 -16.86
CA ARG A 3 -5.35 50.22 -17.09
C ARG A 3 -6.25 49.00 -17.23
N ARG A 4 -6.33 48.47 -18.45
CA ARG A 4 -6.91 47.17 -18.77
C ARG A 4 -6.11 46.08 -18.05
N SER A 5 -6.73 45.41 -17.08
CA SER A 5 -6.23 44.14 -16.54
C SER A 5 -6.53 43.04 -17.55
N ILE A 6 -5.48 42.50 -18.16
CA ILE A 6 -5.54 41.39 -19.10
C ILE A 6 -5.87 40.13 -18.29
N ARG A 7 -7.11 39.67 -18.45
CA ARG A 7 -7.58 38.34 -18.05
C ARG A 7 -6.76 37.29 -18.80
N ARG A 8 -5.72 36.73 -18.17
CA ARG A 8 -5.15 35.44 -18.59
C ARG A 8 -6.14 34.36 -18.21
N GLN A 9 -6.97 33.95 -19.17
CA GLN A 9 -7.63 32.65 -19.14
C GLN A 9 -6.54 31.59 -19.16
N GLY A 10 -6.34 30.93 -18.02
CA GLY A 10 -5.62 29.66 -17.96
C GLY A 10 -6.49 28.59 -18.60
N THR A 11 -6.19 28.26 -19.84
CA THR A 11 -6.62 27.04 -20.51
C THR A 11 -5.84 25.86 -19.97
N GLY A 12 -6.54 24.76 -19.66
CA GLY A 12 -5.96 23.42 -19.69
C GLY A 12 -5.83 22.72 -18.34
N GLY A 13 -6.67 21.71 -18.15
CA GLY A 13 -6.50 20.69 -17.12
C GLY A 13 -7.82 20.25 -16.52
N HIS A 14 -8.53 19.33 -17.16
CA HIS A 14 -9.45 18.43 -16.44
C HIS A 14 -8.60 17.54 -15.53
N GLY A 15 -8.14 18.11 -14.41
CA GLY A 15 -7.43 17.40 -13.37
C GLY A 15 -8.43 16.55 -12.60
N THR A 16 -8.38 15.25 -12.83
CA THR A 16 -9.00 14.23 -11.98
C THR A 16 -8.68 14.58 -10.52
N LEU A 17 -9.72 14.84 -9.71
CA LEU A 17 -9.61 15.31 -8.33
C LEU A 17 -8.88 14.29 -7.45
N MET A 18 -7.56 14.39 -7.32
CA MET A 18 -6.80 13.71 -6.27
C MET A 18 -6.76 14.59 -5.03
N ARG A 19 -7.14 14.05 -3.88
CA ARG A 19 -7.05 14.68 -2.56
C ARG A 19 -5.71 14.32 -1.93
N THR A 20 -4.94 15.31 -1.52
CA THR A 20 -3.76 15.09 -0.69
C THR A 20 -4.19 14.57 0.69
N VAL A 21 -3.70 13.39 1.06
CA VAL A 21 -4.00 12.70 2.32
C VAL A 21 -2.84 12.85 3.29
N PHE A 22 -1.62 12.78 2.77
CA PHE A 22 -0.41 12.99 3.55
C PHE A 22 0.58 13.81 2.75
N ASP A 23 1.28 14.71 3.43
CA ASP A 23 2.34 15.52 2.85
C ASP A 23 3.30 15.94 3.96
N ILE A 24 4.56 15.50 3.89
CA ILE A 24 5.59 15.88 4.85
C ILE A 24 5.90 17.37 4.84
N ALA A 25 5.64 18.09 3.74
CA ALA A 25 5.80 19.54 3.68
C ALA A 25 4.79 20.27 4.58
N ASN A 26 3.62 19.65 4.82
CA ASN A 26 2.52 20.24 5.60
C ASN A 26 2.29 19.55 6.96
N THR A 27 2.96 18.43 7.21
CA THR A 27 2.89 17.71 8.49
C THR A 27 3.76 18.43 9.51
N ARG A 28 3.26 18.61 10.74
CA ARG A 28 4.03 19.19 11.84
C ARG A 28 4.71 18.09 12.62
N TYR A 29 5.95 18.35 13.06
CA TYR A 29 6.60 17.52 14.07
C TYR A 29 5.87 17.71 15.41
N GLU A 30 5.18 16.68 15.91
CA GLU A 30 4.44 16.72 17.18
C GLU A 30 5.23 16.16 18.36
N GLU A 31 6.34 15.49 18.07
CA GLU A 31 7.18 14.82 19.06
C GLU A 31 8.04 15.77 19.90
N TRP A 32 7.86 17.10 19.73
CA TRP A 32 8.50 18.12 20.57
C TRP A 32 8.23 17.91 22.07
N VAL A 33 7.07 17.32 22.42
CA VAL A 33 6.70 17.02 23.82
C VAL A 33 7.74 16.11 24.48
N PHE A 34 8.41 15.22 23.75
CA PHE A 34 9.40 14.32 24.33
C PHE A 34 10.69 15.03 24.78
N PHE A 35 10.97 16.25 24.29
CA PHE A 35 12.06 17.07 24.79
C PHE A 35 11.79 17.66 26.18
N ALA A 36 10.54 17.68 26.66
CA ALA A 36 10.22 18.18 28.00
C ALA A 36 10.93 17.37 29.10
N VAL A 37 11.08 16.05 28.91
CA VAL A 37 11.74 15.16 29.88
C VAL A 37 13.22 15.49 30.06
N PRO A 38 14.09 15.48 29.01
CA PRO A 38 15.49 15.86 29.19
C PRO A 38 15.66 17.29 29.66
N LEU A 39 14.81 18.24 29.23
CA LEU A 39 14.85 19.61 29.73
C LEU A 39 14.55 19.71 31.23
N ALA A 40 13.55 18.98 31.73
CA ALA A 40 13.24 18.91 33.15
C ALA A 40 14.41 18.29 33.95
N LEU A 41 15.04 17.24 33.41
CA LEU A 41 16.21 16.61 34.04
C LEU A 41 17.41 17.55 34.10
N PHE A 42 17.66 18.35 33.04
CA PHE A 42 18.69 19.39 33.06
C PHE A 42 18.39 20.46 34.12
N ALA A 43 17.14 20.91 34.23
CA ALA A 43 16.73 21.87 35.26
C ALA A 43 16.94 21.32 36.68
N LEU A 44 16.54 20.07 36.93
CA LEU A 44 16.75 19.40 38.23
C LEU A 44 18.23 19.25 38.57
N ALA A 45 19.07 18.90 37.60
CA ALA A 45 20.51 18.81 37.80
C ALA A 45 21.13 20.18 38.10
N ALA A 46 20.67 21.25 37.44
CA ALA A 46 21.11 22.61 37.68
C ALA A 46 20.72 23.09 39.09
N ILE A 47 19.49 22.82 39.53
CA ILE A 47 19.02 23.14 40.90
C ILE A 47 19.86 22.37 41.94
N GLY A 48 20.11 21.08 41.73
CA GLY A 48 20.95 20.28 42.62
C GLY A 48 22.37 20.84 42.74
N ARG A 49 22.97 21.23 41.61
CA ARG A 49 24.31 21.81 41.57
C ARG A 49 24.38 23.20 42.22
N TRP A 50 23.33 24.02 42.04
CA TRP A 50 23.22 25.32 42.70
C TRP A 50 23.10 25.19 44.23
N ARG A 51 22.36 24.18 44.71
CA ARG A 51 22.17 23.92 46.13
C ARG A 51 23.40 23.29 46.79
N SER A 52 24.18 22.50 46.05
CA SER A 52 25.43 21.91 46.55
C SER A 52 26.37 21.50 45.41
N HIS A 53 27.58 22.08 45.40
CA HIS A 53 28.62 21.77 44.41
C HIS A 53 29.20 20.35 44.54
N THR A 54 28.94 19.64 45.65
CA THR A 54 29.51 18.30 45.94
C THR A 54 28.59 17.13 45.60
N GLN A 55 27.34 17.39 45.18
CA GLN A 55 26.37 16.32 44.89
C GLN A 55 26.68 15.57 43.59
N ARG A 56 27.11 14.30 43.74
CA ARG A 56 27.46 13.40 42.63
C ARG A 56 26.28 13.03 41.72
N TRP A 57 25.05 12.95 42.25
CA TRP A 57 23.85 12.61 41.48
C TRP A 57 23.53 13.65 40.38
N SER A 58 23.90 14.92 40.58
CA SER A 58 23.71 15.96 39.57
C SER A 58 24.48 15.65 38.28
N LYS A 59 25.71 15.10 38.39
CA LYS A 59 26.52 14.69 37.23
C LYS A 59 25.90 13.51 36.49
N VAL A 60 25.35 12.55 37.24
CA VAL A 60 24.65 11.38 36.68
C VAL A 60 23.40 11.82 35.92
N LEU A 61 22.61 12.75 36.50
CA LEU A 61 21.44 13.30 35.82
C LEU A 61 21.80 14.09 34.56
N VAL A 62 22.87 14.88 34.57
CA VAL A 62 23.33 15.58 33.35
C VAL A 62 23.69 14.57 32.26
N ALA A 63 24.43 13.51 32.60
CA ALA A 63 24.79 12.47 31.63
C ALA A 63 23.55 11.75 31.06
N PHE A 64 22.59 11.41 31.92
CA PHE A 64 21.34 10.77 31.50
C PHE A 64 20.44 11.71 30.68
N ALA A 65 20.32 12.98 31.08
CA ALA A 65 19.60 14.01 30.33
C ALA A 65 20.23 14.23 28.94
N ALA A 66 21.56 14.28 28.86
CA ALA A 66 22.27 14.40 27.59
C ALA A 66 22.03 13.17 26.69
N ALA A 67 22.13 11.95 27.23
CA ALA A 67 21.87 10.73 26.47
C ALA A 67 20.44 10.70 25.91
N THR A 68 19.44 10.99 26.75
CA THR A 68 18.03 11.05 26.32
C THR A 68 17.78 12.17 25.31
N PHE A 69 18.38 13.35 25.50
CA PHE A 69 18.30 14.45 24.54
C PHE A 69 18.87 14.05 23.17
N VAL A 70 20.04 13.41 23.13
CA VAL A 70 20.67 12.93 21.89
C VAL A 70 19.78 11.90 21.18
N ILE A 71 19.17 10.96 21.92
CA ILE A 71 18.23 10.00 21.35
C ILE A 71 17.05 10.73 20.69
N MET A 72 16.51 11.78 21.33
CA MET A 72 15.39 12.56 20.78
C MET A 72 15.79 13.48 19.62
N LEU A 73 17.08 13.77 19.42
CA LEU A 73 17.56 14.51 18.25
C LEU A 73 17.52 13.67 16.97
N ILE A 74 17.60 12.33 17.07
CA ILE A 74 17.64 11.46 15.89
C ILE A 74 16.37 11.59 15.04
N PRO A 75 15.14 11.47 15.60
CA PRO A 75 13.95 11.57 14.78
C PRO A 75 13.66 13.00 14.30
N LEU A 76 14.06 14.01 15.08
CA LEU A 76 13.98 15.41 14.66
C LEU A 76 14.90 15.70 13.47
N TRP A 77 16.12 15.17 13.50
CA TRP A 77 17.04 15.28 12.38
C TRP A 77 16.51 14.56 11.14
N ASP A 78 15.97 13.35 11.31
CA ASP A 78 15.35 12.56 10.24
C ASP A 78 14.16 13.30 9.60
N TYR A 79 13.28 13.89 10.41
CA TYR A 79 12.18 14.74 9.95
C TYR A 79 12.67 15.89 9.05
N HIS A 80 13.66 16.66 9.51
CA HIS A 80 14.22 17.76 8.72
C HIS A 80 15.05 17.29 7.52
N ALA A 81 15.64 16.11 7.56
CA ALA A 81 16.29 15.51 6.40
C ALA A 81 15.26 15.20 5.31
N MET A 82 14.14 14.56 5.66
CA MET A 82 13.09 14.22 4.70
C MET A 82 12.34 15.45 4.17
N GLN A 83 12.14 16.49 4.99
CA GLN A 83 11.62 17.78 4.50
C GLN A 83 12.53 18.42 3.46
N ARG A 84 13.86 18.33 3.65
CA ARG A 84 14.84 18.83 2.66
C ARG A 84 14.84 17.99 1.39
N VAL A 85 14.75 16.66 1.49
CA VAL A 85 14.59 15.77 0.32
C VAL A 85 13.36 16.18 -0.50
N MET A 86 12.22 16.41 0.16
CA MET A 86 10.99 16.87 -0.50
C MET A 86 11.13 18.27 -1.13
N ALA A 87 11.80 19.20 -0.45
CA ALA A 87 11.98 20.58 -0.92
C ALA A 87 12.96 20.69 -2.09
N ASP A 88 14.07 19.95 -2.02
CA ASP A 88 15.11 19.94 -3.04
C ASP A 88 14.68 19.16 -4.29
N GLY A 89 13.75 18.21 -4.15
CA GLY A 89 13.27 17.35 -5.23
C GLY A 89 14.34 16.37 -5.75
N ARG A 90 15.46 16.23 -5.03
CA ARG A 90 16.53 15.26 -5.34
C ARG A 90 16.19 13.94 -4.66
N ASP A 91 16.41 12.83 -5.35
CA ASP A 91 16.17 11.46 -4.84
C ASP A 91 14.72 11.16 -4.42
N ILE A 92 13.76 11.91 -4.97
CA ILE A 92 12.34 11.58 -4.89
C ILE A 92 11.91 10.80 -6.13
N LYS A 93 11.07 9.80 -5.92
CA LYS A 93 10.41 9.03 -6.97
C LYS A 93 8.90 9.22 -6.85
N VAL A 94 8.20 9.09 -7.98
CA VAL A 94 6.76 9.21 -8.04
C VAL A 94 6.19 7.94 -8.66
N ALA A 95 5.32 7.26 -7.92
CA ALA A 95 4.48 6.18 -8.43
C ALA A 95 3.06 6.73 -8.57
N GLU A 96 2.47 6.63 -9.77
CA GLU A 96 1.11 7.07 -10.05
C GLU A 96 0.37 5.95 -10.77
N GLY A 97 -0.85 5.65 -10.35
CA GLY A 97 -1.61 4.56 -10.91
C GLY A 97 -2.86 4.23 -10.12
N VAL A 98 -3.42 3.06 -10.39
CA VAL A 98 -4.50 2.47 -9.61
C VAL A 98 -3.88 1.68 -8.46
N VAL A 99 -4.49 1.78 -7.28
CA VAL A 99 -4.16 0.96 -6.11
C VAL A 99 -4.55 -0.48 -6.41
N SER A 100 -3.59 -1.39 -6.32
CA SER A 100 -3.77 -2.84 -6.32
C SER A 100 -3.18 -3.45 -5.05
N ASP A 101 -3.51 -4.72 -4.79
CA ASP A 101 -2.93 -5.51 -3.69
C ASP A 101 -2.95 -4.79 -2.33
N ALA A 102 -4.03 -4.04 -2.04
CA ALA A 102 -4.21 -3.39 -0.76
C ALA A 102 -4.51 -4.44 0.32
N TRP A 103 -3.72 -4.43 1.39
CA TRP A 103 -3.81 -5.41 2.47
C TRP A 103 -3.67 -4.76 3.84
N THR A 104 -4.22 -5.44 4.85
CA THR A 104 -4.06 -5.09 6.27
C THR A 104 -3.80 -6.38 7.04
N GLN A 105 -2.68 -6.44 7.75
CA GLN A 105 -2.27 -7.62 8.50
C GLN A 105 -2.06 -7.28 9.97
N GLU A 106 -2.75 -7.97 10.86
CA GLU A 106 -2.51 -7.88 12.30
C GLU A 106 -1.57 -9.00 12.74
N ARG A 107 -0.37 -8.63 13.20
CA ARG A 107 0.61 -9.56 13.72
C ARG A 107 0.59 -9.58 15.24
N ARG A 108 0.51 -10.79 15.78
CA ARG A 108 0.64 -11.06 17.21
C ARG A 108 2.13 -11.18 17.55
N GLU A 109 2.68 -10.18 18.24
CA GLU A 109 4.04 -10.25 18.76
C GLU A 109 4.00 -10.62 20.25
N ALA A 110 4.74 -11.68 20.62
CA ALA A 110 5.03 -11.96 22.02
C ALA A 110 6.00 -10.88 22.54
N ARG A 111 5.68 -10.26 23.68
CA ARG A 111 6.51 -9.17 24.23
C ARG A 111 7.93 -9.59 24.57
N SER A 112 8.15 -10.86 24.95
CA SER A 112 9.44 -11.50 25.15
C SER A 112 9.24 -13.00 25.46
N ARG A 113 10.32 -13.79 25.47
CA ARG A 113 10.29 -15.20 25.90
C ARG A 113 9.97 -15.26 27.40
N GLY A 114 8.71 -15.55 27.73
CA GLY A 114 8.21 -15.68 29.11
C GLY A 114 7.20 -14.64 29.57
N ASP A 115 6.80 -13.69 28.71
CA ASP A 115 5.78 -12.69 29.06
C ASP A 115 4.36 -13.17 28.68
N ILE A 116 3.37 -12.90 29.54
CA ILE A 116 1.97 -13.35 29.36
C ILE A 116 1.17 -12.34 28.49
N GLY A 117 1.77 -11.19 28.18
CA GLY A 117 1.16 -10.12 27.39
C GLY A 117 1.45 -10.23 25.88
N TYR A 118 0.39 -10.08 25.08
CA TYR A 118 0.50 -9.95 23.62
C TYR A 118 0.46 -8.46 23.23
N ARG A 119 1.28 -8.08 22.24
CA ARG A 119 1.13 -6.80 21.54
C ARG A 119 0.65 -7.10 20.12
N TYR A 120 -0.45 -6.47 19.73
CA TYR A 120 -0.91 -6.47 18.35
C TYR A 120 -0.21 -5.33 17.62
N ARG A 121 0.35 -5.64 16.45
CA ARG A 121 0.85 -4.64 15.51
C ARG A 121 0.12 -4.80 14.19
N THR A 122 -0.45 -3.71 13.70
CA THR A 122 -1.10 -3.69 12.40
C THR A 122 -0.15 -3.14 11.36
N TRP A 123 0.04 -3.90 10.30
CA TRP A 123 0.76 -3.53 9.09
C TRP A 123 -0.26 -3.29 7.99
N GLU A 124 0.02 -2.31 7.15
CA GLU A 124 -0.78 -2.00 5.99
C GLU A 124 0.15 -1.84 4.79
N GLY A 125 -0.38 -2.13 3.61
CA GLY A 125 0.36 -1.91 2.39
C GLY A 125 -0.53 -1.96 1.18
N PHE A 126 0.01 -1.51 0.06
CA PHE A 126 -0.66 -1.44 -1.22
C PHE A 126 0.36 -1.26 -2.35
N THR A 127 -0.04 -1.53 -3.58
CA THR A 127 0.78 -1.35 -4.79
C THR A 127 0.20 -0.25 -5.66
N VAL A 128 1.06 0.62 -6.22
CA VAL A 128 0.67 1.66 -7.19
C VAL A 128 1.72 1.71 -8.29
N GLY A 129 1.30 1.64 -9.55
CA GLY A 129 2.21 1.74 -10.70
C GLY A 129 3.35 0.71 -10.67
N GLY A 130 3.07 -0.50 -10.17
CA GLY A 130 4.05 -1.58 -10.02
C GLY A 130 5.01 -1.43 -8.82
N VAL A 131 4.80 -0.45 -7.95
CA VAL A 131 5.61 -0.22 -6.74
C VAL A 131 4.79 -0.55 -5.49
N THR A 132 5.25 -1.51 -4.70
CA THR A 132 4.63 -1.88 -3.42
C THR A 132 5.15 -1.03 -2.28
N PHE A 133 4.22 -0.53 -1.46
CA PHE A 133 4.49 0.23 -0.25
C PHE A 133 3.92 -0.52 0.95
N GLY A 134 4.73 -0.70 2.00
CA GLY A 134 4.30 -1.27 3.27
C GLY A 134 4.72 -0.37 4.43
N TYR A 135 3.86 -0.20 5.43
CA TYR A 135 4.13 0.65 6.59
C TYR A 135 3.40 0.15 7.85
N TRP A 136 3.86 0.62 9.01
CA TRP A 136 3.23 0.29 10.30
C TRP A 136 2.12 1.27 10.59
N ARG A 137 0.96 0.76 11.01
CA ARG A 137 -0.12 1.62 11.47
C ARG A 137 0.25 2.28 12.79
N GLY A 138 0.28 3.61 12.81
CA GLY A 138 0.43 4.40 14.04
C GLY A 138 1.84 4.50 14.62
N PHE A 139 2.86 3.88 14.01
CA PHE A 139 4.23 3.96 14.52
C PHE A 139 5.22 4.43 13.45
N GLN A 140 5.72 5.65 13.61
CA GLN A 140 6.95 6.09 12.98
C GLN A 140 7.61 7.13 13.88
N PRO A 141 8.79 6.82 14.44
CA PRO A 141 9.40 7.66 15.47
C PRO A 141 9.79 9.06 15.00
N SER A 142 9.80 9.36 13.71
CA SER A 142 10.18 10.69 13.18
C SER A 142 9.02 11.48 12.56
N GLY A 143 7.83 10.89 12.43
CA GLY A 143 6.74 11.48 11.63
C GLY A 143 7.09 11.77 10.16
N ALA A 144 8.25 11.28 9.70
CA ALA A 144 8.83 11.62 8.40
C ALA A 144 8.33 10.72 7.25
N SER A 145 7.27 9.96 7.49
CA SER A 145 6.60 9.11 6.50
C SER A 145 5.17 8.81 6.93
N PHE A 146 4.35 8.43 5.95
CA PHE A 146 2.96 8.03 6.17
C PHE A 146 2.87 6.75 7.01
N THR A 147 1.89 6.72 7.94
CA THR A 147 1.65 5.61 8.89
C THR A 147 0.17 5.31 9.11
N ASN A 148 -0.72 5.97 8.36
CA ASN A 148 -2.17 5.86 8.54
C ASN A 148 -2.66 5.97 10.01
N ARG A 149 -2.04 6.84 10.82
CA ARG A 149 -2.30 6.97 12.27
C ARG A 149 -3.61 7.69 12.64
N GLY A 150 -4.38 8.15 11.65
CA GLY A 150 -5.62 8.89 11.89
C GLY A 150 -6.69 8.01 12.55
N ASP A 151 -7.63 8.65 13.25
CA ASP A 151 -8.83 8.00 13.80
C ASP A 151 -10.09 8.70 13.24
N PRO A 152 -10.86 8.06 12.34
CA PRO A 152 -10.61 6.74 11.76
C PRO A 152 -9.42 6.74 10.77
N PRO A 153 -8.78 5.58 10.52
CA PRO A 153 -7.72 5.47 9.52
C PRO A 153 -8.28 5.76 8.12
N ILE A 154 -7.41 6.25 7.23
CA ILE A 154 -7.77 6.49 5.84
C ILE A 154 -7.90 5.13 5.13
N PRO A 155 -9.06 4.82 4.52
CA PRO A 155 -9.22 3.59 3.76
C PRO A 155 -8.38 3.70 2.47
N VAL A 156 -7.46 2.75 2.28
CA VAL A 156 -6.75 2.54 1.01
C VAL A 156 -7.25 1.23 0.42
N GLU A 157 -8.04 1.32 -0.65
CA GLU A 157 -8.79 0.24 -1.26
C GLU A 157 -8.35 0.06 -2.71
N ASN A 158 -8.43 -1.19 -3.17
CA ASN A 158 -8.17 -1.53 -4.56
C ASN A 158 -9.09 -0.75 -5.50
N GLY A 159 -8.55 -0.30 -6.64
CA GLY A 159 -9.28 0.50 -7.62
C GLY A 159 -9.19 2.01 -7.41
N MET A 160 -8.73 2.50 -6.25
CA MET A 160 -8.50 3.93 -6.05
C MET A 160 -7.37 4.46 -6.91
N ARG A 161 -7.50 5.69 -7.41
CA ARG A 161 -6.35 6.38 -8.01
C ARG A 161 -5.43 6.83 -6.90
N ALA A 162 -4.14 6.60 -7.05
CA ALA A 162 -3.16 7.07 -6.10
C ALA A 162 -1.94 7.66 -6.80
N ARG A 163 -1.37 8.68 -6.18
CA ARG A 163 -0.05 9.21 -6.49
C ARG A 163 0.76 9.26 -5.22
N VAL A 164 1.87 8.54 -5.23
CA VAL A 164 2.79 8.39 -4.10
C VAL A 164 4.11 9.04 -4.47
N THR A 165 4.50 10.08 -3.74
CA THR A 165 5.87 10.60 -3.79
C THR A 165 6.65 9.96 -2.66
N TYR A 166 7.74 9.30 -2.99
CA TYR A 166 8.50 8.50 -2.04
C TYR A 166 10.01 8.70 -2.19
N HIS A 167 10.73 8.40 -1.12
CA HIS A 167 12.18 8.32 -1.10
C HIS A 167 12.61 6.89 -0.79
N GLU A 168 13.57 6.37 -1.54
CA GLU A 168 14.15 5.06 -1.26
C GLU A 168 15.31 5.23 -0.28
N GLN A 169 15.20 4.60 0.88
CA GLN A 169 16.22 4.60 1.91
C GLN A 169 16.52 3.16 2.29
N TRP A 170 17.70 2.68 1.90
CA TRP A 170 18.07 1.26 1.96
C TRP A 170 17.06 0.40 1.18
N ASP A 171 16.35 -0.51 1.85
CA ASP A 171 15.34 -1.38 1.25
C ASP A 171 13.90 -0.83 1.44
N ASP A 172 13.73 0.25 2.21
CA ASP A 172 12.42 0.81 2.52
C ASP A 172 12.02 1.95 1.56
N LYS A 173 10.74 1.97 1.16
CA LYS A 173 10.14 3.04 0.36
C LYS A 173 9.33 3.96 1.26
N ARG A 174 9.94 5.06 1.70
CA ARG A 174 9.28 6.04 2.58
C ARG A 174 8.32 6.92 1.80
N ILE A 175 7.05 6.89 2.18
CA ILE A 175 6.01 7.72 1.58
C ILE A 175 6.13 9.14 2.15
N LEU A 176 6.53 10.10 1.32
CA LEU A 176 6.68 11.51 1.69
C LEU A 176 5.42 12.33 1.38
N LYS A 177 4.68 11.93 0.34
CA LYS A 177 3.38 12.51 -0.02
C LYS A 177 2.48 11.42 -0.59
N LEU A 178 1.23 11.39 -0.13
CA LEU A 178 0.20 10.49 -0.64
C LEU A 178 -1.01 11.31 -1.06
N GLU A 179 -1.42 11.09 -2.30
CA GLU A 179 -2.62 11.69 -2.87
C GLU A 179 -3.53 10.56 -3.35
N LEU A 180 -4.78 10.59 -2.91
CA LEU A 180 -5.80 9.60 -3.28
C LEU A 180 -6.90 10.30 -4.08
N GLY A 181 -7.19 9.79 -5.26
CA GLY A 181 -8.36 10.15 -6.03
C GLY A 181 -9.52 9.22 -5.74
N PRO A 182 -10.71 9.52 -6.28
CA PRO A 182 -11.80 8.56 -6.28
C PRO A 182 -11.33 7.24 -6.92
N ALA A 183 -12.01 6.14 -6.58
CA ALA A 183 -11.97 4.92 -7.37
C ALA A 183 -11.88 5.31 -8.84
N ALA A 184 -10.78 4.94 -9.50
CA ALA A 184 -10.80 4.92 -10.95
C ALA A 184 -12.07 4.16 -11.31
N ALA A 185 -12.82 4.62 -12.31
CA ALA A 185 -13.80 3.74 -12.92
C ALA A 185 -13.00 2.55 -13.45
N THR A 186 -12.88 1.52 -12.62
CA THR A 186 -12.10 0.33 -12.90
C THR A 186 -12.87 -0.35 -14.03
N SER A 187 -12.34 -0.21 -15.23
CA SER A 187 -13.05 -0.34 -16.50
C SER A 187 -14.18 0.70 -16.71
N SER A 188 -14.30 1.20 -17.93
CA SER A 188 -15.53 1.90 -18.35
C SER A 188 -16.73 1.00 -18.06
N PRO A 189 -17.92 1.51 -17.67
CA PRO A 189 -19.12 0.70 -17.48
C PRO A 189 -19.38 -0.27 -18.66
N GLY A 190 -19.00 0.14 -19.87
CA GLY A 190 -19.05 -0.70 -21.07
C GLY A 190 -18.10 -1.91 -21.06
N ALA A 191 -16.93 -1.85 -20.41
CA ALA A 191 -16.01 -2.97 -20.31
C ALA A 191 -16.49 -4.02 -19.30
N VAL A 192 -16.98 -3.61 -18.13
CA VAL A 192 -17.63 -4.53 -17.16
C VAL A 192 -18.88 -5.14 -17.77
N ALA A 193 -19.73 -4.32 -18.42
CA ALA A 193 -20.90 -4.82 -19.15
C ALA A 193 -20.53 -5.78 -20.29
N SER A 194 -19.39 -5.56 -20.96
CA SER A 194 -18.91 -6.47 -22.01
C SER A 194 -18.37 -7.79 -21.47
N PHE A 195 -17.88 -7.82 -20.23
CA PHE A 195 -17.30 -9.02 -19.63
C PHE A 195 -18.33 -9.88 -18.89
N ALA A 196 -19.34 -9.25 -18.27
CA ALA A 196 -20.32 -9.94 -17.44
C ALA A 196 -20.99 -11.18 -18.09
N PRO A 197 -21.35 -11.19 -19.40
CA PRO A 197 -21.91 -12.37 -20.05
C PRO A 197 -20.91 -13.53 -20.16
N ASP A 198 -19.68 -13.24 -20.59
CA ASP A 198 -18.60 -14.22 -20.74
C ASP A 198 -18.20 -14.80 -19.37
N TRP A 199 -18.07 -13.93 -18.36
CA TRP A 199 -17.80 -14.33 -16.99
C TRP A 199 -18.90 -15.25 -16.45
N THR A 200 -20.16 -14.87 -16.57
CA THR A 200 -21.29 -15.66 -16.06
C THR A 200 -21.30 -17.07 -16.65
N ARG A 201 -21.03 -17.17 -17.96
CA ARG A 201 -20.94 -18.46 -18.65
C ARG A 201 -19.76 -19.29 -18.14
N PHE A 202 -18.58 -18.67 -18.01
CA PHE A 202 -17.38 -19.34 -17.52
C PHE A 202 -17.53 -19.81 -16.08
N ALA A 203 -17.93 -18.92 -15.17
CA ALA A 203 -18.11 -19.20 -13.75
C ALA A 203 -19.12 -20.31 -13.51
N THR A 204 -20.25 -20.30 -14.25
CA THR A 204 -21.25 -21.38 -14.18
C THR A 204 -20.66 -22.71 -14.60
N ALA A 205 -19.96 -22.77 -15.74
CA ALA A 205 -19.34 -23.99 -16.23
C ALA A 205 -18.25 -24.53 -15.28
N ALA A 206 -17.41 -23.63 -14.75
CA ALA A 206 -16.39 -23.99 -13.78
C ALA A 206 -17.02 -24.53 -12.49
N ALA A 207 -18.05 -23.86 -11.95
CA ALA A 207 -18.72 -24.26 -10.72
C ALA A 207 -19.45 -25.60 -10.85
N THR A 208 -20.10 -25.88 -11.98
CA THR A 208 -20.81 -27.14 -12.23
C THR A 208 -19.90 -28.28 -12.69
N GLY A 209 -18.63 -27.99 -12.96
CA GLY A 209 -17.66 -28.98 -13.42
C GLY A 209 -17.77 -29.33 -14.91
N ASP A 210 -18.38 -28.46 -15.72
CA ASP A 210 -18.45 -28.61 -17.18
C ASP A 210 -17.11 -28.26 -17.84
N ALA A 211 -16.21 -29.24 -17.85
CA ALA A 211 -14.88 -29.14 -18.42
C ALA A 211 -14.89 -28.74 -19.90
N ALA A 212 -15.88 -29.21 -20.67
CA ALA A 212 -15.97 -28.95 -22.10
C ALA A 212 -16.27 -27.47 -22.38
N THR A 213 -17.18 -26.88 -21.61
CA THR A 213 -17.47 -25.45 -21.73
C THR A 213 -16.31 -24.59 -21.24
N VAL A 214 -15.65 -24.94 -20.13
CA VAL A 214 -14.46 -24.19 -19.67
C VAL A 214 -13.35 -24.25 -20.72
N LYS A 215 -13.09 -25.43 -21.29
CA LYS A 215 -12.13 -25.62 -22.39
C LYS A 215 -12.47 -24.74 -23.59
N ALA A 216 -13.74 -24.70 -23.99
CA ALA A 216 -14.18 -23.84 -25.10
C ALA A 216 -13.99 -22.35 -24.79
N LEU A 217 -14.11 -21.93 -23.52
CA LEU A 217 -13.92 -20.55 -23.07
C LEU A 217 -12.47 -20.23 -22.67
N THR A 218 -11.54 -21.15 -22.93
CA THR A 218 -10.11 -20.97 -22.72
C THR A 218 -9.43 -20.60 -24.03
N ARG A 219 -8.55 -19.60 -23.97
CA ARG A 219 -7.66 -19.25 -25.08
C ARG A 219 -6.43 -20.14 -25.03
N PHE A 220 -6.13 -20.79 -26.15
CA PHE A 220 -4.92 -21.60 -26.30
C PHE A 220 -3.96 -20.99 -27.33
N PRO A 221 -2.64 -21.25 -27.20
CA PRO A 221 -2.00 -21.86 -26.05
C PRO A 221 -1.97 -20.90 -24.84
N PHE A 222 -1.93 -21.43 -23.62
CA PHE A 222 -1.68 -20.63 -22.42
C PHE A 222 -0.52 -21.21 -21.61
N LEU A 223 0.17 -20.37 -20.84
CA LEU A 223 1.29 -20.82 -20.02
C LEU A 223 0.80 -21.54 -18.76
N PHE A 224 1.18 -22.79 -18.60
CA PHE A 224 1.00 -23.61 -17.39
C PHE A 224 2.39 -24.01 -16.88
N GLU A 225 2.77 -23.55 -15.68
CA GLU A 225 4.10 -23.81 -15.09
C GLU A 225 5.27 -23.46 -16.03
N GLY A 226 5.15 -22.37 -16.80
CA GLY A 226 6.16 -21.94 -17.78
C GLY A 226 6.22 -22.77 -19.07
N ARG A 227 5.24 -23.65 -19.31
CA ARG A 227 5.10 -24.43 -20.55
C ARG A 227 3.80 -24.05 -21.27
N GLU A 228 3.86 -23.90 -22.59
CA GLU A 228 2.67 -23.71 -23.40
C GLU A 228 1.79 -24.96 -23.35
N LEU A 229 0.54 -24.77 -22.95
CA LEU A 229 -0.48 -25.80 -22.91
C LEU A 229 -1.46 -25.59 -24.07
N SER A 230 -1.55 -26.60 -24.93
CA SER A 230 -2.47 -26.64 -26.07
C SER A 230 -3.82 -27.27 -25.71
N ALA A 231 -4.83 -27.07 -26.55
CA ALA A 231 -6.20 -27.51 -26.29
C ALA A 231 -6.33 -29.03 -26.05
N ASP A 232 -5.53 -29.86 -26.73
CA ASP A 232 -5.50 -31.32 -26.55
C ASP A 232 -5.01 -31.75 -25.15
N ARG A 233 -4.27 -30.88 -24.45
CA ARG A 233 -3.72 -31.14 -23.11
C ARG A 233 -4.61 -30.65 -21.97
N PHE A 234 -5.65 -29.85 -22.24
CA PHE A 234 -6.52 -29.27 -21.22
C PHE A 234 -7.13 -30.34 -20.29
N ASP A 235 -7.57 -31.46 -20.86
CA ASP A 235 -8.26 -32.51 -20.10
C ASP A 235 -7.33 -33.15 -19.05
N SER A 236 -6.01 -33.12 -19.29
CA SER A 236 -4.99 -33.66 -18.38
C SER A 236 -4.75 -32.79 -17.14
N ILE A 237 -5.02 -31.48 -17.22
CA ILE A 237 -4.81 -30.54 -16.11
C ILE A 237 -6.10 -30.16 -15.39
N TRP A 238 -7.26 -30.46 -15.97
CA TRP A 238 -8.57 -30.05 -15.48
C TRP A 238 -8.77 -30.33 -13.99
N MET A 239 -8.46 -31.55 -13.54
CA MET A 239 -8.60 -31.95 -12.14
C MET A 239 -7.58 -31.30 -11.19
N GLY A 240 -6.42 -30.91 -11.70
CA GLY A 240 -5.39 -30.23 -10.90
C GLY A 240 -5.62 -28.73 -10.77
N LEU A 241 -6.09 -28.09 -11.85
CA LEU A 241 -6.35 -26.66 -11.89
C LEU A 241 -7.73 -26.29 -11.31
N PHE A 242 -8.77 -27.07 -11.63
CA PHE A 242 -10.15 -26.86 -11.17
C PHE A 242 -10.55 -27.91 -10.13
N THR A 243 -9.82 -27.90 -9.00
CA THR A 243 -10.13 -28.70 -7.82
C THR A 243 -11.54 -28.36 -7.28
N PRO A 244 -12.15 -29.22 -6.44
CA PRO A 244 -13.46 -28.91 -5.85
C PRO A 244 -13.52 -27.55 -5.15
N ALA A 245 -12.44 -27.16 -4.45
CA ALA A 245 -12.34 -25.87 -3.77
C ALA A 245 -12.31 -24.69 -4.77
N VAL A 246 -11.51 -24.81 -5.83
CA VAL A 246 -11.44 -23.79 -6.90
C VAL A 246 -12.79 -23.65 -7.60
N ARG A 247 -13.46 -24.75 -7.93
CA ARG A 247 -14.80 -24.70 -8.56
C ARG A 247 -15.84 -24.03 -7.68
N GLN A 248 -15.81 -24.32 -6.37
CA GLN A 248 -16.70 -23.65 -5.41
C GLN A 248 -16.41 -22.15 -5.37
N CYS A 249 -15.13 -21.75 -5.32
CA CYS A 249 -14.74 -20.35 -5.36
C CYS A 249 -15.22 -19.66 -6.65
N MET A 250 -15.05 -20.28 -7.81
CA MET A 250 -15.48 -19.73 -9.10
C MET A 250 -16.97 -19.39 -9.15
N GLY A 251 -17.82 -20.14 -8.44
CA GLY A 251 -19.25 -19.88 -8.38
C GLY A 251 -19.63 -18.62 -7.58
N ILE A 252 -18.75 -18.11 -6.72
CA ILE A 252 -19.00 -16.95 -5.85
C ILE A 252 -18.02 -15.80 -6.08
N ALA A 253 -16.92 -16.04 -6.79
CA ALA A 253 -15.87 -15.06 -7.00
C ALA A 253 -16.36 -13.88 -7.83
N GLN A 254 -15.86 -12.69 -7.47
CA GLN A 254 -16.12 -11.48 -8.23
C GLN A 254 -14.86 -11.08 -9.01
N PRO A 255 -14.94 -10.96 -10.34
CA PRO A 255 -13.80 -10.53 -11.12
C PRO A 255 -13.40 -9.10 -10.81
N GLN A 256 -12.10 -8.89 -10.67
CA GLN A 256 -11.47 -7.60 -10.48
C GLN A 256 -10.89 -7.12 -11.82
N PRO A 257 -11.31 -5.96 -12.33
CA PRO A 257 -10.69 -5.40 -13.52
C PRO A 257 -9.26 -4.90 -13.25
N GLU A 258 -8.35 -5.16 -14.19
CA GLU A 258 -6.94 -4.76 -14.14
C GLU A 258 -6.52 -4.27 -15.54
N GLU A 259 -6.26 -2.96 -15.70
CA GLU A 259 -5.88 -2.29 -16.98
C GLU A 259 -6.61 -2.79 -18.26
N ASP A 260 -6.14 -3.88 -18.87
CA ASP A 260 -6.61 -4.50 -20.12
C ASP A 260 -7.21 -5.92 -19.96
N ARG A 261 -7.30 -6.42 -18.73
CA ARG A 261 -7.73 -7.78 -18.36
C ARG A 261 -8.69 -7.78 -17.17
N PHE A 262 -9.26 -8.94 -16.88
CA PHE A 262 -9.96 -9.22 -15.63
C PHE A 262 -9.24 -10.32 -14.86
N VAL A 263 -9.25 -10.22 -13.54
CA VAL A 263 -8.57 -11.12 -12.61
C VAL A 263 -9.58 -11.74 -11.66
N VAL A 264 -9.42 -13.02 -11.36
CA VAL A 264 -10.23 -13.74 -10.39
C VAL A 264 -9.31 -14.46 -9.42
N PHE A 265 -9.48 -14.20 -8.13
CA PHE A 265 -8.68 -14.81 -7.06
C PHE A 265 -9.42 -16.03 -6.50
N CYS A 266 -8.86 -17.21 -6.72
CA CYS A 266 -9.35 -18.47 -6.17
C CYS A 266 -8.19 -19.34 -5.72
N ALA A 267 -7.81 -19.22 -4.45
CA ALA A 267 -6.67 -19.91 -3.87
C ALA A 267 -6.63 -21.42 -4.23
N PRO A 268 -5.46 -21.95 -4.60
CA PRO A 268 -4.14 -21.32 -4.56
C PRO A 268 -3.76 -20.59 -5.87
N TYR A 269 -4.74 -20.17 -6.68
CA TYR A 269 -4.47 -19.60 -8.01
C TYR A 269 -5.14 -18.24 -8.24
N VAL A 270 -4.51 -17.46 -9.10
CA VAL A 270 -5.06 -16.23 -9.69
C VAL A 270 -5.32 -16.49 -11.17
N PHE A 271 -6.52 -16.18 -11.65
CA PHE A 271 -6.97 -16.47 -13.01
C PHE A 271 -7.16 -15.17 -13.79
N TYR A 272 -6.58 -15.09 -14.98
CA TYR A 272 -6.62 -13.93 -15.86
C TYR A 272 -7.49 -14.16 -17.09
N PHE A 273 -8.25 -13.14 -17.45
CA PHE A 273 -9.14 -13.10 -18.60
C PHE A 273 -8.77 -11.93 -19.49
N SER A 274 -8.45 -12.22 -20.74
CA SER A 274 -8.10 -11.21 -21.75
C SER A 274 -9.16 -11.11 -22.83
N LYS A 275 -9.29 -9.91 -23.42
CA LYS A 275 -10.21 -9.68 -24.52
C LYS A 275 -9.60 -10.14 -25.85
N GLY A 276 -10.28 -11.04 -26.54
CA GLY A 276 -9.93 -11.50 -27.89
C GLY A 276 -11.00 -11.19 -28.93
N ALA A 277 -10.80 -11.68 -30.16
CA ALA A 277 -11.78 -11.55 -31.24
C ALA A 277 -13.11 -12.28 -30.92
N GLU A 278 -13.05 -13.34 -30.12
CA GLU A 278 -14.20 -14.15 -29.72
C GLU A 278 -14.83 -13.77 -28.37
N GLY A 279 -14.52 -12.56 -27.87
CA GLY A 279 -14.92 -12.09 -26.55
C GLY A 279 -13.84 -12.32 -25.49
N TRP A 280 -14.24 -12.23 -24.22
CA TRP A 280 -13.33 -12.43 -23.10
C TRP A 280 -13.11 -13.92 -22.85
N ARG A 281 -11.85 -14.33 -22.71
CA ARG A 281 -11.47 -15.74 -22.53
C ARG A 281 -10.46 -15.88 -21.40
N PHE A 282 -10.53 -17.01 -20.70
CA PHE A 282 -9.49 -17.41 -19.76
C PHE A 282 -8.19 -17.59 -20.53
N SER A 283 -7.13 -16.89 -20.12
CA SER A 283 -5.89 -16.83 -20.90
C SER A 283 -4.63 -17.15 -20.12
N GLU A 284 -4.65 -17.08 -18.79
CA GLU A 284 -3.48 -17.33 -17.96
C GLU A 284 -3.90 -17.57 -16.51
N PHE A 285 -3.10 -18.30 -15.75
CA PHE A 285 -3.21 -18.36 -14.31
C PHE A 285 -1.81 -18.35 -13.68
N THR A 286 -1.70 -17.90 -12.43
CA THR A 286 -0.48 -18.05 -11.62
C THR A 286 -0.81 -18.67 -10.27
N ALA A 287 0.19 -19.26 -9.63
CA ALA A 287 0.09 -19.56 -8.20
C ALA A 287 -0.05 -18.25 -7.42
N ASP A 288 -0.97 -18.24 -6.48
CA ASP A 288 -1.16 -17.15 -5.52
C ASP A 288 0.04 -17.17 -4.55
N PRO A 289 0.87 -16.11 -4.51
CA PRO A 289 2.07 -16.07 -3.67
C PRO A 289 1.77 -16.04 -2.17
N GLU A 290 0.50 -15.87 -1.75
CA GLU A 290 0.08 -15.87 -0.34
C GLU A 290 -0.45 -17.22 0.17
N GLY A 291 -0.36 -18.28 -0.65
CA GLY A 291 -0.84 -19.64 -0.35
C GLY A 291 -0.05 -20.43 0.70
#